data_AF-A0A0A8YJX7-F1
#
_entry.id   AF-A0A0A8YJX7-F1
#
_cell.length_a   1.000
_cell.length_b   1.000
_cell.length_c   1.000
_cell.angle_alpha   90.00
_cell.angle_beta   90.00
_cell.angle_gamma   90.00
#
_symmetry.space_group_name_H-M   'P 1'
#
loop_
_entity.id
_entity.type
_entity.pdbx_description
1 polymer ?
#
loop_
_entity_poly.entity_id
_entity_poly.type
_entity_poly.pdbx_seq_one_letter_code
_entity_poly.pdbx_strand_id
1 'polypeptide(L)'
;MSSIYRIVHMQDVIQFGPLVKTLGLVMLTRPQILPSIFKQVGLEVILDWSGHFLMLGYYTFLSTYIDPVVRSWIESLPSSDKYQWKRYLEAWKYGAGLDYRQGE
;
A
#
# COMPACT_ATOMS: atom_id res chain seq x y z
N MET A 1 5.71 -16.35 31.25
CA MET A 1 5.70 -17.23 30.06
C MET A 1 4.71 -16.65 29.06
N SER A 2 5.11 -15.56 28.41
CA SER A 2 5.44 -15.46 26.97
C SER A 2 4.21 -15.22 26.08
N SER A 3 4.28 -14.15 25.29
CA SER A 3 3.40 -13.80 24.16
C SER A 3 2.17 -12.90 24.42
N ILE A 4 2.34 -11.79 25.15
CA ILE A 4 1.41 -10.62 25.07
C ILE A 4 2.08 -9.42 24.37
N TYR A 5 3.33 -9.57 23.91
CA TYR A 5 4.09 -8.52 23.20
C TYR A 5 4.41 -8.92 21.76
N ARG A 6 3.41 -9.07 20.87
CA ARG A 6 3.70 -9.10 19.42
C ARG A 6 2.53 -8.78 18.48
N ILE A 7 1.64 -7.88 18.87
CA ILE A 7 0.73 -7.24 17.90
C ILE A 7 1.07 -5.75 17.87
N VAL A 8 2.31 -5.46 17.46
CA VAL A 8 2.62 -4.19 16.77
C VAL A 8 2.31 -4.48 15.31
N HIS A 9 1.03 -4.42 14.92
CA HIS A 9 0.65 -4.58 13.51
C HIS A 9 0.50 -3.19 12.88
N MET A 10 1.51 -2.82 12.09
CA MET A 10 1.46 -1.94 10.91
C MET A 10 0.58 -0.68 11.00
N GLN A 11 0.92 0.26 11.87
CA GLN A 11 0.37 1.63 11.81
C GLN A 11 1.14 2.55 10.84
N ASP A 12 2.24 2.07 10.27
CA ASP A 12 3.05 2.80 9.27
C ASP A 12 2.85 2.19 7.87
N VAL A 13 1.60 1.84 7.52
CA VAL A 13 1.30 1.51 6.12
C VAL A 13 1.30 2.81 5.34
N ILE A 14 2.44 3.09 4.71
CA ILE A 14 2.61 4.27 3.88
C ILE A 14 1.61 4.19 2.72
N GLN A 15 0.68 5.14 2.67
CA GLN A 15 -0.26 5.22 1.56
C GLN A 15 0.47 5.69 0.30
N PHE A 16 0.28 4.97 -0.80
CA PHE A 16 0.92 5.29 -2.07
C PHE A 16 0.59 6.73 -2.54
N GLY A 17 -0.66 7.17 -2.43
CA GLY A 17 -1.09 8.50 -2.89
C GLY A 17 -0.36 9.67 -2.21
N PRO A 18 -0.46 9.81 -0.87
CA PRO A 18 0.32 10.79 -0.11
C PRO A 18 1.82 10.71 -0.36
N LEU A 19 2.39 9.49 -0.46
CA LEU A 19 3.81 9.29 -0.73
C LEU A 19 4.24 9.82 -2.10
N VAL A 20 3.50 9.49 -3.16
CA VAL A 20 3.76 10.00 -4.52
C VAL A 20 3.65 11.51 -4.54
N LYS A 21 2.65 12.08 -3.84
CA LYS A 21 2.44 13.53 -3.80
C LYS A 21 3.60 14.25 -3.11
N THR A 22 4.07 13.75 -1.97
CA THR A 22 5.20 14.36 -1.26
C THR A 22 6.48 14.24 -2.05
N LEU A 23 6.78 13.06 -2.60
CA LEU A 23 7.97 12.82 -3.40
C LEU A 23 7.96 13.71 -4.66
N GLY A 24 6.87 13.71 -5.42
CA GLY A 24 6.73 14.52 -6.63
C GLY A 24 6.81 16.01 -6.33
N LEU A 25 6.18 16.48 -5.25
CA LEU A 25 6.27 17.88 -4.83
C LEU A 25 7.71 18.28 -4.48
N VAL A 26 8.45 17.42 -3.78
CA VAL A 26 9.86 17.66 -3.45
C VAL A 26 10.72 17.68 -4.72
N MET A 27 10.49 16.79 -5.67
CA MET A 27 11.19 16.77 -6.96
C MET A 27 10.95 18.06 -7.77
N LEU A 28 9.73 18.61 -7.72
CA LEU A 28 9.38 19.85 -8.42
C LEU A 28 9.87 21.12 -7.70
N THR A 29 9.74 21.17 -6.38
CA THR A 29 10.02 22.38 -5.59
C THR A 29 11.48 22.48 -5.14
N ARG A 30 12.18 21.35 -5.00
CA ARG A 30 13.56 21.29 -4.51
C ARG A 30 14.38 20.25 -5.28
N PRO A 31 14.52 20.34 -6.61
CA PRO A 31 15.32 19.37 -7.38
C PRO A 31 16.78 19.32 -6.94
N GLN A 32 17.32 20.41 -6.37
CA GLN A 32 18.70 20.50 -5.89
C GLN A 32 19.04 19.55 -4.73
N ILE A 33 18.05 19.01 -3.99
CA ILE A 33 18.34 18.06 -2.91
C ILE A 33 18.49 16.62 -3.42
N LEU A 34 17.99 16.31 -4.63
CA LEU A 34 18.04 14.95 -5.19
C LEU A 34 19.47 14.41 -5.34
N PRO A 35 20.45 15.17 -5.87
CA PRO A 35 21.83 14.69 -5.95
C PRO A 35 22.45 14.43 -4.57
N SER A 36 22.09 15.22 -3.56
CA SER A 36 22.56 15.03 -2.18
C SER A 36 22.01 13.74 -1.58
N ILE A 37 20.72 13.47 -1.82
CA ILE A 37 20.06 12.22 -1.38
C ILE A 37 20.73 11.03 -2.05
N PHE A 38 20.89 11.04 -3.39
CA PHE A 38 21.54 9.94 -4.11
C PHE A 38 22.96 9.65 -3.63
N LYS A 39 23.74 10.68 -3.29
CA LYS A 39 25.06 10.49 -2.68
C LYS A 39 25.01 9.87 -1.29
N GLN A 40 24.02 10.23 -0.48
CA GLN A 40 23.92 9.77 0.90
C GLN A 40 23.35 8.35 1.02
N VAL A 41 22.33 8.01 0.23
CA VAL A 41 21.69 6.69 0.30
C VAL A 41 22.30 5.67 -0.66
N GLY A 42 22.95 6.11 -1.74
CA GLY A 42 23.53 5.23 -2.75
C GLY A 42 22.50 4.70 -3.76
N LEU A 43 23.00 4.35 -4.95
CA LEU A 43 22.14 3.91 -6.07
C LEU A 43 21.46 2.56 -5.80
N GLU A 44 22.14 1.65 -5.09
CA GLU A 44 21.62 0.32 -4.74
C GLU A 44 20.34 0.41 -3.90
N VAL A 45 20.35 1.27 -2.87
CA VAL A 45 19.20 1.50 -1.99
C VAL A 45 18.03 2.13 -2.76
N ILE A 46 18.31 3.04 -3.70
CA ILE A 46 17.28 3.66 -4.55
C ILE A 46 16.60 2.61 -5.42
N LEU A 47 17.38 1.69 -6.01
CA LEU A 47 16.83 0.64 -6.86
C LEU A 47 15.95 -0.33 -6.07
N ASP A 48 16.43 -0.81 -4.92
CA ASP A 48 15.64 -1.66 -4.03
C ASP A 48 14.34 -0.97 -3.57
N TRP A 49 14.45 0.27 -3.10
CA TRP A 49 13.29 1.07 -2.70
C TRP A 49 12.32 1.33 -3.87
N SER A 50 12.83 1.55 -5.09
CA SER A 50 11.98 1.75 -6.27
C SER A 50 11.15 0.52 -6.60
N GLY A 51 11.70 -0.69 -6.40
CA GLY A 51 10.96 -1.94 -6.52
C GLY A 51 9.82 -2.04 -5.52
N HIS A 52 10.10 -1.76 -4.24
CA HIS A 52 9.08 -1.71 -3.19
C HIS A 52 8.01 -0.64 -3.45
N PHE A 53 8.40 0.52 -3.96
CA PHE A 53 7.51 1.61 -4.32
C PHE A 53 6.58 1.23 -5.49
N LEU A 54 7.11 0.60 -6.54
CA LEU A 54 6.32 0.11 -7.67
C LEU A 54 5.36 -1.00 -7.24
N MET A 55 5.81 -1.92 -6.39
CA MET A 55 4.98 -2.98 -5.83
C MET A 55 3.83 -2.39 -5.01
N LEU A 56 4.10 -1.40 -4.16
CA LEU A 56 3.07 -0.68 -3.41
C LEU A 56 2.06 -0.01 -4.34
N GLY A 57 2.53 0.69 -5.38
CA GLY A 57 1.66 1.30 -6.39
C GLY A 57 0.80 0.28 -7.14
N TYR A 58 1.38 -0.87 -7.50
CA TYR A 58 0.66 -1.98 -8.11
C TYR A 58 -0.44 -2.52 -7.20
N TYR A 59 -0.14 -2.77 -5.91
CA TYR A 59 -1.15 -3.23 -4.95
C TYR A 59 -2.25 -2.18 -4.73
N THR A 60 -1.91 -0.90 -4.61
CA THR A 60 -2.90 0.18 -4.49
C THR A 60 -3.79 0.28 -5.73
N PHE A 61 -3.20 0.24 -6.94
CA PHE A 61 -3.97 0.29 -8.19
C PHE A 61 -4.91 -0.91 -8.30
N LEU A 62 -4.36 -2.10 -8.07
CA LEU A 62 -5.11 -3.34 -8.20
C LEU A 62 -6.24 -3.37 -7.15
N SER A 63 -6.01 -2.96 -5.90
CA SER A 63 -7.07 -2.80 -4.89
C SER A 63 -8.09 -1.68 -5.20
N THR A 64 -7.75 -0.65 -5.97
CA THR A 64 -8.69 0.45 -6.29
C THR A 64 -9.56 0.13 -7.49
N TYR A 65 -8.98 -0.48 -8.53
CA TYR A 65 -9.65 -0.68 -9.82
C TYR A 65 -10.17 -2.10 -10.01
N ILE A 66 -9.54 -3.10 -9.37
CA ILE A 66 -9.95 -4.51 -9.50
C ILE A 66 -10.93 -4.94 -8.40
N ASP A 67 -10.91 -4.29 -7.22
CA ASP A 67 -11.89 -4.53 -6.14
C ASP A 67 -13.37 -4.46 -6.60
N PRO A 68 -13.85 -3.46 -7.36
CA PRO A 68 -15.25 -3.43 -7.80
C PRO A 68 -15.60 -4.58 -8.76
N VAL A 69 -14.67 -4.99 -9.62
CA VAL A 69 -14.86 -6.09 -10.57
C VAL A 69 -14.89 -7.43 -9.84
N VAL A 70 -13.97 -7.63 -8.90
CA VAL A 70 -13.88 -8.86 -8.11
C VAL A 70 -15.04 -8.97 -7.12
N ARG A 71 -15.51 -7.86 -6.54
CA ARG A 71 -16.74 -7.85 -5.73
C ARG A 71 -17.96 -8.28 -6.53
N SER A 72 -18.12 -7.77 -7.75
CA SER A 72 -19.22 -8.17 -8.63
C SER A 72 -19.20 -9.67 -8.92
N TRP A 73 -18.01 -10.24 -9.12
CA TRP A 73 -17.84 -11.69 -9.31
C TRP A 73 -18.10 -12.48 -8.02
N ILE A 74 -17.62 -12.03 -6.86
CA ILE A 74 -17.83 -12.67 -5.56
C ILE A 74 -19.31 -12.68 -5.15
N GLU A 75 -20.08 -11.66 -5.52
CA GLU A 75 -21.52 -11.63 -5.25
C GLU A 75 -22.28 -12.73 -6.00
N SER A 76 -21.72 -13.30 -7.07
CA SER A 76 -22.27 -14.44 -7.81
C SER A 76 -21.90 -15.83 -7.26
N LEU A 77 -21.03 -15.91 -6.24
CA LEU A 77 -20.58 -17.18 -5.64
C LEU A 77 -21.54 -17.72 -4.57
N PRO A 78 -21.50 -19.04 -4.30
CA PRO A 78 -22.21 -19.66 -3.16
C PRO A 78 -21.85 -19.03 -1.82
N SER A 79 -22.79 -19.05 -0.87
CA SER A 79 -22.70 -18.32 0.41
C SER A 79 -21.52 -18.73 1.31
N SER A 80 -21.05 -19.98 1.24
CA SER A 80 -19.88 -20.45 1.99
C SER A 80 -18.59 -19.78 1.55
N ASP A 81 -18.40 -19.63 0.23
CA ASP A 81 -17.14 -19.19 -0.35
C ASP A 81 -17.06 -17.66 -0.37
N LYS A 82 -18.22 -17.02 -0.48
CA LYS A 82 -18.38 -15.56 -0.44
C LYS A 82 -17.76 -14.93 0.80
N TYR A 83 -17.88 -15.56 1.97
CA TYR A 83 -17.31 -15.05 3.21
C TYR A 83 -15.78 -15.03 3.17
N GLN A 84 -15.17 -16.12 2.71
CA GLN A 84 -13.71 -16.25 2.63
C GLN A 84 -13.12 -15.23 1.64
N TRP A 85 -13.72 -15.13 0.45
CA TRP A 85 -13.30 -14.17 -0.56
C TRP A 85 -13.43 -12.71 -0.11
N LYS A 86 -14.50 -12.36 0.61
CA LYS A 86 -14.63 -11.04 1.23
C LYS A 86 -13.50 -10.76 2.22
N ARG A 87 -13.12 -11.74 3.03
CA ARG A 87 -12.04 -11.60 4.01
C ARG A 87 -10.68 -11.37 3.35
N TYR A 88 -10.39 -12.07 2.25
CA TYR A 88 -9.16 -11.86 1.48
C TYR A 88 -9.11 -10.47 0.84
N LEU A 89 -10.23 -9.99 0.28
CA LEU A 89 -10.30 -8.63 -0.25
C LEU A 89 -10.11 -7.56 0.83
N GLU A 90 -10.70 -7.75 2.01
CA GLU A 90 -10.51 -6.85 3.16
C GLU A 90 -9.05 -6.82 3.61
N ALA A 91 -8.39 -7.98 3.72
CA ALA A 91 -6.98 -8.08 4.10
C ALA A 91 -6.07 -7.39 3.07
N TRP A 92 -6.40 -7.50 1.79
CA TRP A 92 -5.68 -6.80 0.74
C TRP A 92 -5.91 -5.28 0.78
N LYS A 93 -7.15 -4.82 0.94
CA LYS A 93 -7.47 -3.39 1.10
C LYS A 93 -6.72 -2.79 2.30
N TYR A 94 -6.63 -3.54 3.40
CA TYR A 94 -5.85 -3.16 4.58
C TYR A 94 -4.34 -3.08 4.28
N GLY A 95 -3.79 -4.10 3.61
CA GLY A 95 -2.38 -4.11 3.19
C GLY A 95 -2.00 -2.97 2.23
N ALA A 96 -2.96 -2.40 1.52
CA ALA A 96 -2.79 -1.23 0.65
C ALA A 96 -2.96 0.12 1.37
N GLY A 97 -3.31 0.13 2.66
CA GLY A 97 -3.51 1.35 3.46
C GLY A 97 -4.75 2.17 3.06
N LEU A 98 -5.73 1.54 2.39
CA LEU A 98 -6.95 2.19 1.89
C LEU A 98 -8.13 2.15 2.88
N ASP A 99 -7.89 1.75 4.12
CA ASP A 99 -8.88 1.61 5.20
C ASP A 99 -9.09 2.89 6.04
N TYR A 100 -8.27 3.92 5.85
CA TYR A 100 -8.26 5.16 6.63
C TYR A 100 -9.56 6.00 6.61
N ARG A 101 -10.55 5.69 5.75
CA ARG A 101 -11.78 6.50 5.57
C ARG A 101 -13.09 5.83 5.99
N GLN A 102 -13.07 4.68 6.67
CA GLN A 102 -14.31 4.05 7.16
C GLN A 102 -14.55 4.43 8.63
N GLY A 103 -14.86 5.71 8.85
CA GLY A 103 -15.12 6.29 10.17
C GLY A 103 -15.71 7.68 10.07
N GLU A 104 -16.82 7.82 9.35
CA GLU A 104 -17.83 8.89 9.47
C GLU A 104 -19.20 8.30 9.13
#